data_AF-A0A7Y4QH50-F1
#
_entry.id   AF-A0A7Y4QH50-F1
#
_cell.length_a   1.000
_cell.length_b   1.000
_cell.length_c   1.000
_cell.angle_alpha   90.00
_cell.angle_beta   90.00
_cell.angle_gamma   90.00
#
_symmetry.space_group_name_H-M   'P 1'
#
loop_
_entity.id
_entity.type
_entity.pdbx_description
1 polymer ?
#
loop_
_entity_poly.entity_id
_entity_poly.type
_entity_poly.pdbx_seq_one_letter_code
_entity_poly.pdbx_strand_id
1 'polypeptide(L)'
;MLPPVDNCPAVANPDQADATNDGVGDACEDDDRDNVVNALDNCRYAYNYDQKDSDADGAGDPCDQSDDRLSEQHPWVIWLGMSFVVLVLLGLTVRMIVRIRKDQGGQV
;
A
#
# COMPACT_ATOMS: atom_id res chain seq x y z
N MET A 1 27.69 32.61 -26.89
CA MET A 1 26.82 31.84 -25.97
C MET A 1 25.73 31.21 -26.81
N LEU A 2 25.61 29.88 -26.80
CA LEU A 2 24.39 29.23 -27.28
C LEU A 2 23.22 29.74 -26.42
N PRO A 3 21.99 29.85 -26.95
CA PRO A 3 20.83 30.19 -26.12
C PRO A 3 20.71 29.20 -24.96
N PRO A 4 20.25 29.63 -23.77
CA PRO A 4 19.94 28.69 -22.70
C PRO A 4 18.93 27.67 -23.26
N VAL A 5 19.34 26.40 -23.26
CA VAL A 5 18.50 25.30 -23.71
C VAL A 5 17.56 24.97 -22.56
N ASP A 6 16.28 24.84 -22.87
CA ASP A 6 15.28 24.39 -21.91
C ASP A 6 15.62 22.98 -21.43
N ASN A 7 15.96 22.83 -20.15
CA ASN A 7 16.31 21.54 -19.55
C ASN A 7 15.08 20.68 -19.21
N CYS A 8 13.86 21.22 -19.37
CA CYS A 8 12.60 20.47 -19.28
C CYS A 8 11.59 20.90 -20.37
N PRO A 9 11.77 20.50 -21.64
CA PRO A 9 10.93 20.99 -22.75
C PRO A 9 9.41 20.72 -22.63
N ALA A 10 9.02 19.77 -21.78
CA ALA A 10 7.63 19.39 -21.55
C ALA A 10 7.04 19.97 -20.24
N VAL A 11 7.85 20.54 -19.36
CA VAL A 11 7.45 20.98 -18.02
C VAL A 11 7.95 22.39 -17.77
N ALA A 12 7.05 23.31 -17.42
CA ALA A 12 7.46 24.68 -17.13
C ALA A 12 8.28 24.77 -15.84
N ASN A 13 9.55 25.14 -15.96
CA ASN A 13 10.48 25.41 -14.86
C ASN A 13 11.30 26.69 -15.16
N PRO A 14 10.74 27.89 -14.92
CA PRO A 14 11.36 29.17 -15.30
C PRO A 14 12.73 29.45 -14.68
N ASP A 15 13.03 28.80 -13.55
CA ASP A 15 14.30 28.87 -12.84
C ASP A 15 15.38 27.93 -13.44
N GLN A 16 14.98 26.98 -14.29
CA GLN A 16 15.85 26.00 -14.94
C GLN A 16 16.77 25.31 -13.94
N ALA A 17 16.24 25.00 -12.75
CA ALA A 17 16.98 24.30 -11.71
C ALA A 17 17.41 22.91 -12.23
N ASP A 18 18.66 22.57 -11.97
CA ASP A 18 19.33 21.31 -12.33
C ASP A 18 20.42 21.08 -11.26
N ALA A 19 20.05 20.39 -10.18
CA ALA A 19 20.92 20.21 -9.02
C ALA A 19 22.06 19.22 -9.28
N THR A 20 21.88 18.30 -10.23
CA THR A 20 22.86 17.26 -10.61
C THR A 20 23.81 17.74 -11.70
N ASN A 21 23.43 18.80 -12.43
CA ASN A 21 24.14 19.41 -13.55
C ASN A 21 24.40 18.40 -14.68
N ASP A 22 23.42 17.53 -14.95
CA ASP A 22 23.46 16.54 -16.03
C ASP A 22 22.68 16.99 -17.29
N GLY A 23 21.99 18.13 -17.21
CA GLY A 23 21.21 18.72 -18.29
C GLY A 23 19.73 18.33 -18.28
N VAL A 24 19.28 17.54 -17.31
CA VAL A 24 17.86 17.31 -17.00
C VAL A 24 17.48 18.25 -15.86
N GLY A 25 16.36 18.98 -15.99
CA GLY A 25 15.93 19.87 -14.93
C GLY A 25 15.25 19.13 -13.78
N ASP A 26 15.39 19.65 -12.56
CA ASP A 26 14.79 19.09 -11.34
C ASP A 26 13.27 18.84 -11.49
N ALA A 27 12.60 19.63 -12.33
CA ALA A 27 11.16 19.54 -12.58
C ALA A 27 10.73 18.36 -13.47
N CYS A 28 11.66 17.77 -14.23
CA CYS A 28 11.42 16.64 -15.13
C CYS A 28 12.36 15.46 -14.87
N GLU A 29 13.09 15.49 -13.76
CA GLU A 29 13.96 14.40 -13.32
C GLU A 29 13.16 13.15 -12.95
N ASP A 30 13.73 11.99 -13.30
CA ASP A 30 13.20 10.64 -13.06
C ASP A 30 14.42 9.74 -12.77
N ASP A 31 14.73 9.58 -11.48
CA ASP A 31 15.97 8.96 -11.02
C ASP A 31 16.03 7.46 -11.32
N ASP A 32 14.88 6.77 -11.33
CA ASP A 32 14.76 5.32 -11.51
C ASP A 32 14.26 4.88 -12.89
N ARG A 33 13.86 5.85 -13.72
CA ARG A 33 13.47 5.73 -15.12
C ARG A 33 12.23 4.88 -15.33
N ASP A 34 11.27 4.99 -14.44
CA ASP A 34 10.00 4.29 -14.56
C ASP A 34 8.93 5.09 -15.33
N ASN A 35 9.22 6.34 -15.73
CA ASN A 35 8.35 7.35 -16.35
C ASN A 35 7.42 8.11 -15.38
N VAL A 36 7.71 8.08 -14.08
CA VAL A 36 7.10 8.96 -13.08
C VAL A 36 8.17 9.93 -12.59
N VAL A 37 7.92 11.23 -12.72
CA VAL A 37 8.88 12.23 -12.26
C VAL A 37 9.05 12.17 -10.75
N ASN A 38 10.26 12.45 -10.24
CA ASN A 38 10.63 12.41 -8.82
C ASN A 38 9.64 13.14 -7.89
N ALA A 39 8.97 14.19 -8.38
CA ALA A 39 7.99 14.97 -7.60
C ALA A 39 6.63 14.27 -7.41
N LEU A 40 6.33 13.24 -8.20
CA LEU A 40 5.09 12.47 -8.20
C LEU A 40 5.31 10.98 -7.87
N ASP A 41 6.56 10.58 -7.69
CA ASP A 41 6.96 9.18 -7.51
C ASP A 41 6.99 8.80 -6.02
N ASN A 42 6.18 7.81 -5.64
CA ASN A 42 6.17 7.24 -4.29
C ASN A 42 7.34 6.28 -4.02
N CYS A 43 8.18 6.00 -5.01
CA CYS A 43 9.42 5.24 -4.91
C CYS A 43 10.56 5.79 -5.76
N ARG A 44 10.94 7.05 -5.52
CA ARG A 44 12.03 7.80 -6.18
C ARG A 44 13.25 7.03 -6.73
N TYR A 45 13.67 5.94 -6.07
CA TYR A 45 14.87 5.18 -6.45
C TYR A 45 14.60 3.71 -6.83
N ALA A 46 13.34 3.31 -7.02
CA ALA A 46 12.95 1.92 -7.20
C ALA A 46 11.78 1.77 -8.17
N TYR A 47 12.11 1.35 -9.39
CA TYR A 47 11.18 1.24 -10.52
C TYR A 47 9.79 0.71 -10.14
N ASN A 48 8.75 1.53 -10.33
CA ASN A 48 7.38 1.17 -10.02
C ASN A 48 6.35 2.02 -10.82
N TYR A 49 6.36 1.91 -12.14
CA TYR A 49 5.49 2.70 -13.05
C TYR A 49 3.99 2.72 -12.69
N ASP A 50 3.47 1.66 -12.04
CA ASP A 50 2.07 1.58 -11.61
C ASP A 50 1.78 2.31 -10.29
N GLN A 51 2.82 2.82 -9.63
CA GLN A 51 2.78 3.58 -8.37
C GLN A 51 1.99 2.84 -7.29
N LYS A 52 2.11 1.50 -7.28
CA LYS A 52 1.35 0.65 -6.39
C LYS A 52 1.78 0.88 -4.95
N ASP A 53 0.82 1.32 -4.15
CA ASP A 53 0.91 1.52 -2.71
C ASP A 53 -0.29 0.81 -2.09
N SER A 54 -0.01 -0.34 -1.47
CA SER A 54 -1.04 -1.26 -1.04
C SER A 54 -1.73 -0.80 0.26
N ASP A 55 -1.01 -0.17 1.19
CA ASP A 55 -1.55 0.27 2.48
C ASP A 55 -1.82 1.78 2.58
N ALA A 56 -1.50 2.52 1.53
CA ALA A 56 -1.77 3.94 1.34
C ALA A 56 -1.05 4.85 2.35
N ASP A 57 0.18 4.48 2.72
CA ASP A 57 1.02 5.27 3.62
C ASP A 57 1.87 6.34 2.88
N GLY A 58 1.91 6.26 1.54
CA GLY A 58 2.65 7.16 0.65
C GLY A 58 4.00 6.63 0.19
N ALA A 59 4.44 5.45 0.64
CA ALA A 59 5.55 4.70 0.08
C ALA A 59 5.01 3.63 -0.88
N GLY A 60 5.61 3.48 -2.05
CA GLY A 60 5.22 2.39 -2.95
C GLY A 60 5.73 1.03 -2.47
N ASP A 61 5.00 -0.04 -2.79
CA ASP A 61 5.35 -1.41 -2.40
C ASP A 61 6.83 -1.78 -2.70
N PRO A 62 7.48 -1.31 -3.79
CA PRO A 62 8.87 -1.68 -4.07
C PRO A 62 9.93 -1.01 -3.19
N CYS A 63 9.60 0.10 -2.55
CA CYS A 63 10.51 0.87 -1.68
C CYS A 63 10.04 0.97 -0.24
N ASP A 64 8.84 0.47 0.07
CA ASP A 64 8.33 0.35 1.42
C ASP A 64 9.03 -0.80 2.17
N GLN A 65 9.69 -0.43 3.27
CA GLN A 65 10.38 -1.37 4.17
C GLN A 65 9.60 -1.57 5.48
N SER A 66 8.57 -0.75 5.69
CA SER A 66 7.70 -0.78 6.85
C SER A 66 6.40 -1.46 6.46
N ASP A 67 6.34 -2.78 6.59
CA ASP A 67 5.08 -3.52 6.49
C ASP A 67 4.15 -3.12 7.67
N ASP A 68 3.55 -1.92 7.62
CA ASP A 68 2.69 -1.35 8.68
C ASP A 68 1.30 -2.00 8.72
N ARG A 69 1.05 -2.92 7.77
CA ARG A 69 -0.10 -3.81 7.78
C ARG A 69 0.00 -4.82 8.91
N LEU A 70 -0.92 -4.68 9.86
CA LEU A 70 -1.12 -5.62 10.98
C LEU A 70 -1.20 -7.09 10.54
N SER A 71 -1.71 -7.39 9.33
CA SER A 71 -1.75 -8.76 8.77
C SER A 71 -0.41 -9.27 8.25
N GLU A 72 0.51 -8.38 7.86
CA GLU A 72 1.83 -8.70 7.32
C GLU A 72 2.85 -8.75 8.47
N GLN A 73 2.83 -7.76 9.38
CA GLN A 73 3.62 -7.75 10.61
C GLN A 73 3.23 -8.89 11.57
N HIS A 74 1.94 -9.23 11.63
CA HIS A 74 1.40 -10.26 12.52
C HIS A 74 0.54 -11.29 11.76
N PRO A 75 1.16 -12.27 11.07
CA PRO A 75 0.45 -13.29 10.30
C PRO A 75 -0.56 -14.12 11.12
N TRP A 76 -0.37 -14.19 12.44
CA TRP A 76 -1.25 -14.89 13.38
C TRP A 76 -2.59 -14.17 13.62
N VAL A 77 -2.73 -12.89 13.29
CA VAL A 77 -3.97 -12.11 13.47
C VAL A 77 -5.11 -12.67 12.62
N ILE A 78 -4.81 -13.16 11.41
CA ILE A 78 -5.79 -13.86 10.56
C ILE A 78 -6.32 -15.09 11.30
N TRP A 79 -5.42 -15.88 11.90
CA TRP A 79 -5.79 -17.09 12.65
C TRP A 79 -6.57 -16.77 13.92
N LEU A 80 -6.28 -15.66 14.61
CA LEU A 80 -7.12 -15.21 15.71
C LEU A 80 -8.53 -14.85 15.26
N GLY A 81 -8.67 -14.10 14.17
CA GLY A 81 -9.97 -13.75 13.60
C GLY A 81 -10.77 -15.00 13.24
N MET A 82 -10.14 -15.96 12.55
CA MET A 82 -10.76 -17.23 12.20
C MET A 82 -11.12 -18.06 13.44
N SER A 83 -10.25 -18.10 14.45
CA SER A 83 -10.50 -18.80 15.72
C SER A 83 -11.72 -18.22 16.44
N PHE A 84 -11.84 -16.89 16.50
CA PHE A 84 -13.01 -16.23 17.08
C PHE A 84 -14.31 -16.59 16.35
N VAL A 85 -14.30 -16.60 15.01
CA VAL A 85 -15.46 -17.01 14.20
C VAL A 85 -15.86 -18.46 14.49
N VAL A 86 -14.90 -19.37 14.56
CA VAL A 86 -15.17 -20.79 14.89
C VAL A 86 -15.77 -20.92 16.29
N LEU A 87 -15.25 -20.21 17.28
CA LEU A 87 -15.78 -20.23 18.66
C LEU A 87 -17.22 -19.70 18.72
N VAL A 88 -17.53 -18.64 17.97
CA VAL A 88 -18.89 -18.10 17.89
C VAL A 88 -19.83 -19.12 17.24
N LEU A 89 -19.44 -19.74 16.13
CA LEU A 89 -20.25 -20.76 15.45
C LEU A 89 -20.46 -22.00 16.33
N LEU A 90 -19.43 -22.47 17.02
CA LEU A 90 -19.52 -23.55 18.00
C LEU A 90 -20.46 -23.17 19.16
N GLY A 91 -20.36 -21.94 19.68
CA GLY A 91 -21.27 -21.45 20.71
C GLY A 91 -22.73 -21.41 20.26
N LEU A 92 -22.99 -20.93 19.03
CA LEU A 92 -24.34 -20.87 18.45
C LEU A 92 -24.92 -22.27 18.21
N THR A 93 -24.13 -23.19 17.68
CA THR A 93 -24.55 -24.59 17.45
C THR A 93 -24.82 -25.30 18.77
N VAL A 94 -23.96 -25.17 19.78
CA VAL A 94 -24.20 -25.72 21.13
C VAL A 94 -25.46 -25.12 21.74
N ARG A 95 -25.66 -23.80 21.63
CA ARG A 95 -26.86 -23.13 22.14
C ARG A 95 -28.13 -23.63 21.45
N MET A 96 -28.08 -23.89 20.14
CA MET A 96 -29.18 -24.47 19.37
C MET A 96 -29.48 -25.90 19.83
N ILE A 97 -28.46 -26.75 19.99
CA ILE A 97 -28.61 -28.13 20.48
C ILE A 97 -29.21 -28.14 21.88
N VAL A 98 -28.74 -27.26 22.78
CA VAL A 98 -29.27 -27.14 24.14
C VAL A 98 -30.74 -26.70 24.12
N ARG A 99 -31.13 -25.80 23.21
CA ARG A 99 -32.54 -25.43 23.02
C ARG A 99 -33.38 -26.59 22.50
N ILE A 100 -32.95 -27.28 21.43
CA ILE A 100 -33.66 -28.45 20.88
C ILE A 100 -33.85 -29.53 21.95
N ARG A 101 -32.82 -29.82 22.75
CA ARG A 101 -32.91 -30.81 23.84
C ARG A 101 -33.87 -30.37 24.95
N LYS A 102 -33.91 -29.07 25.28
CA LYS A 102 -34.90 -28.53 26.22
C LYS A 102 -36.33 -28.64 25.67
N ASP A 103 -36.53 -28.34 24.39
CA ASP A 103 -37.85 -28.41 23.76
C ASP A 103 -38.36 -29.85 23.66
N GLN A 104 -37.48 -30.83 23.39
CA GLN A 104 -37.83 -32.26 23.40
C GLN A 104 -38.01 -32.86 24.81
N GLY A 105 -37.30 -32.34 25.81
CA GLY A 105 -37.43 -32.78 27.21
C GLY A 105 -38.61 -32.15 27.97
N GLY A 106 -39.25 -31.12 27.40
CA GLY A 106 -40.42 -30.43 27.98
C GLY A 106 -41.78 -30.89 27.44
N GLN A 107 -41.81 -31.89 26.55
CA GLN A 107 -43.04 -32.53 26.08
C GLN A 107 -43.31 -33.82 26.87
N VAL A 108 -43.67 -33.69 28.15
CA VAL A 108 -44.39 -34.72 28.94
C VAL A 108 -45.50 -34.02 29.72
#